data_AF-A0A2K5YBT8-F1
#
_entry.id   AF-A0A2K5YBT8-F1
#
_cell.length_a   1.000
_cell.length_b   1.000
_cell.length_c   1.000
_cell.angle_alpha   90.00
_cell.angle_beta   90.00
_cell.angle_gamma   90.00
#
_symmetry.space_group_name_H-M   'P 1'
#
loop_
_entity.id
_entity.type
_entity.pdbx_description
1 polymer ?
#
loop_
_entity_poly.entity_id
_entity_poly.type
_entity_poly.pdbx_seq_one_letter_code
_entity_poly.pdbx_strand_id
1 'polypeptide(L)' 'KFLTAILPSSWIGVSRNSSHHPWVTINGLTFKHEIKDSDNAEHNCAMLHARGLKSDQCESTVIYHCKHKL' A
#
# COMPACT_ATOMS: atom_id res chain seq x y z
N LYS A 1 7.01 10.32 -7.61
CA LYS A 1 8.43 10.22 -7.16
C LYS A 1 8.81 11.19 -6.03
N PHE A 2 8.07 12.28 -5.78
CA PHE A 2 8.41 13.23 -4.70
C PHE A 2 8.25 12.62 -3.29
N LEU A 3 7.14 11.92 -3.03
CA LEU A 3 6.87 11.34 -1.71
C LEU A 3 7.92 10.31 -1.25
N THR A 4 8.45 9.50 -2.17
CA THR A 4 9.49 8.49 -1.86
C THR A 4 10.86 9.11 -1.53
N ALA A 5 11.08 10.38 -1.87
CA ALA A 5 12.30 11.10 -1.50
C ALA A 5 12.24 11.68 -0.08
N ILE A 6 11.03 11.85 0.46
CA ILE A 6 10.78 12.45 1.78
C ILE A 6 10.42 11.38 2.81
N LEU A 7 9.71 10.32 2.37
CA LEU A 7 9.18 9.29 3.24
C LEU A 7 9.87 7.94 2.96
N PRO A 8 10.59 7.36 3.94
CA PRO A 8 11.19 6.05 3.78
C PRO A 8 10.13 4.96 3.59
N SER A 9 9.01 5.07 4.31
CA SER A 9 7.83 4.22 4.21
C SER A 9 6.57 4.94 4.66
N SER A 10 5.43 4.63 4.05
CA SER A 10 4.12 5.09 4.53
C SER A 10 3.02 4.13 4.13
N TRP A 11 2.06 3.85 5.01
CA TRP A 11 0.78 3.27 4.61
C TRP A 11 0.11 4.14 3.53
N ILE A 12 -0.60 3.49 2.63
CA ILE A 12 -1.50 4.13 1.66
C ILE A 12 -2.88 3.49 1.76
N GLY A 13 -3.93 4.21 1.35
CA GLY A 13 -5.31 3.72 1.39
C GLY A 13 -5.63 2.72 0.28
N VAL A 14 -4.87 1.63 0.19
CA VAL A 14 -5.05 0.52 -0.75
C VAL A 14 -4.87 -0.81 -0.02
N SER A 15 -5.82 -1.73 -0.18
CA SER A 15 -5.81 -3.06 0.46
C SER A 15 -6.48 -4.10 -0.44
N ARG A 16 -6.45 -5.36 -0.01
CA ARG A 16 -7.20 -6.48 -0.59
C ARG A 16 -7.74 -7.38 0.53
N ASN A 17 -8.74 -8.19 0.24
CA ASN A 17 -9.31 -9.10 1.25
C ASN A 17 -8.43 -10.34 1.47
N SER A 18 -7.79 -10.83 0.41
CA SER A 18 -6.80 -11.91 0.47
C SER A 18 -5.91 -11.86 -0.77
N SER A 19 -4.85 -12.67 -0.80
CA SER A 19 -3.84 -12.68 -1.88
C SER A 19 -4.38 -12.75 -3.31
N HIS A 20 -5.53 -13.39 -3.53
CA HIS A 20 -6.12 -13.56 -4.87
C HIS A 20 -7.13 -12.47 -5.25
N HIS A 21 -7.47 -11.58 -4.32
CA HIS A 21 -8.40 -10.49 -4.58
C HIS A 21 -7.68 -9.29 -5.18
N PRO A 22 -8.37 -8.49 -6.02
CA PRO A 22 -7.79 -7.29 -6.58
C PRO A 22 -7.49 -6.27 -5.48
N TRP A 23 -6.44 -5.48 -5.71
CA TRP A 23 -6.16 -4.30 -4.90
C TRP A 23 -7.25 -3.25 -5.11
N VAL A 24 -7.78 -2.73 -4.01
CA VAL A 24 -8.84 -1.73 -4.01
C VAL A 24 -8.41 -0.52 -3.20
N THR A 25 -8.74 0.67 -3.71
CA THR A 25 -8.56 1.93 -2.97
C THR A 25 -9.61 2.05 -1.87
N ILE A 26 -9.39 2.96 -0.90
CA ILE A 26 -10.40 3.29 0.13
C ILE A 26 -11.76 3.75 -0.45
N ASN A 27 -11.79 4.18 -1.72
CA ASN A 27 -13.02 4.55 -2.42
C ASN A 27 -13.67 3.38 -3.19
N GLY A 28 -13.19 2.14 -3.02
CA GLY A 28 -13.71 0.94 -3.69
C GLY A 28 -13.30 0.77 -5.16
N LEU A 29 -12.45 1.66 -5.69
CA LEU A 29 -11.95 1.54 -7.07
C LEU A 29 -10.78 0.58 -7.15
N THR A 30 -10.71 -0.22 -8.23
CA THR A 30 -9.56 -1.09 -8.53
C THR A 30 -8.29 -0.26 -8.67
N PHE A 31 -7.25 -0.65 -7.93
CA PHE A 31 -5.94 -0.06 -7.99
C PHE A 31 -5.09 -0.78 -9.04
N LYS A 32 -4.59 -0.03 -10.04
CA LYS A 32 -3.95 -0.60 -11.23
C LYS A 32 -2.42 -0.64 -11.20
N HIS A 33 -1.78 0.02 -10.22
CA HIS A 33 -0.32 0.03 -10.17
C HIS A 33 0.19 -1.26 -9.54
N GLU A 34 1.29 -1.78 -10.07
CA GLU A 34 1.96 -2.95 -9.54
C GLU A 34 2.39 -2.70 -8.10
N ILE A 35 2.01 -3.63 -7.22
CA ILE A 35 2.45 -3.70 -5.83
C ILE A 35 3.33 -4.94 -5.75
N LYS A 36 4.57 -4.77 -5.30
CA LYS A 36 5.45 -5.92 -5.09
C LYS A 36 4.92 -6.73 -3.94
N ASP A 37 4.43 -7.91 -4.27
CA ASP A 37 3.98 -8.86 -3.28
C ASP A 37 5.16 -9.44 -2.51
N SER A 38 4.97 -9.63 -1.21
CA SER A 38 5.81 -10.51 -0.43
C SER A 38 5.45 -11.96 -0.72
N ASP A 39 6.36 -12.89 -0.46
CA ASP A 39 6.10 -14.34 -0.57
C ASP A 39 5.03 -14.85 0.41
N ASN A 40 4.53 -13.99 1.32
CA ASN A 40 3.55 -14.34 2.34
C ASN A 40 2.12 -13.99 1.92
N ALA A 41 1.20 -14.95 2.08
CA ALA A 41 -0.19 -14.87 1.63
C ALA A 41 -1.06 -13.87 2.42
N GLU A 42 -0.56 -13.34 3.54
CA GLU A 42 -1.32 -12.46 4.44
C GLU A 42 -0.99 -10.97 4.30
N HIS A 43 -0.10 -10.61 3.37
CA HIS A 43 0.30 -9.22 3.17
C HIS A 43 -0.72 -8.52 2.27
N ASN A 44 -1.79 -8.02 2.90
CA ASN A 44 -2.99 -7.54 2.23
C ASN A 44 -3.17 -6.01 2.29
N CYS A 45 -2.22 -5.30 2.91
CA CYS A 45 -2.21 -3.85 2.97
C CYS A 45 -1.02 -3.31 2.18
N ALA A 46 -1.25 -2.26 1.38
CA ALA A 46 -0.23 -1.67 0.54
C ALA A 46 0.45 -0.49 1.24
N MET A 47 1.77 -0.42 1.09
CA MET A 47 2.59 0.68 1.57
C MET A 47 3.43 1.28 0.45
N LEU A 48 3.64 2.58 0.54
CA LEU A 48 4.73 3.26 -0.16
C LEU A 48 6.04 2.93 0.54
N HIS A 49 7.07 2.58 -0.23
CA HIS A 49 8.44 2.39 0.24
C HIS A 49 9.40 3.11 -0.70
N ALA A 50 10.61 3.44 -0.25
CA ALA A 50 11.64 4.11 -1.06
C ALA A 50 11.95 3.42 -2.40
N ARG A 51 11.65 2.11 -2.51
CA ARG A 51 11.87 1.27 -3.71
C ARG A 51 10.61 0.97 -4.53
N GLY A 52 9.49 1.63 -4.24
CA GLY A 52 8.20 1.42 -4.90
C GLY A 52 7.09 0.99 -3.94
N LEU A 53 5.98 0.51 -4.50
CA LEU A 53 4.85 0.00 -3.72
C LEU A 53 5.12 -1.45 -3.29
N LYS A 54 4.77 -1.77 -2.05
CA LYS A 54 4.94 -3.11 -1.45
C LYS A 54 3.68 -3.49 -0.68
N SER A 55 3.49 -4.80 -0.49
CA SER A 55 2.50 -5.32 0.46
C SER A 55 3.15 -5.72 1.79
N ASP A 56 2.41 -5.52 2.88
CA ASP A 56 2.78 -5.91 4.24
C ASP A 56 1.53 -6.39 5.01
N GLN A 57 1.72 -7.03 6.16
CA GLN A 57 0.64 -7.39 7.08
C GLN A 57 -0.09 -6.13 7.52
N CYS A 58 -1.41 -6.16 7.49
CA CYS A 58 -2.22 -5.00 7.85
C CYS A 58 -2.05 -4.56 9.31
N GLU A 59 -1.60 -5.46 10.18
CA GLU A 59 -1.34 -5.22 11.60
C GLU A 59 0.09 -4.70 11.87
N SER A 60 0.94 -4.65 10.85
CA SER A 60 2.30 -4.10 10.96
C SER A 60 2.27 -2.62 11.37
N THR A 61 3.16 -2.26 12.28
CA THR A 61 3.30 -0.86 12.73
C THR A 61 4.16 -0.07 11.74
N VAL A 62 3.52 0.47 10.72
CA VAL A 62 4.15 1.37 9.73
C VAL A 62 3.58 2.79 9.87
N ILE A 63 4.44 3.79 9.66
CA ILE A 63 4.03 5.21 9.65
C ILE A 63 2.97 5.43 8.57
N TYR A 64 2.01 6.33 8.80
CA TYR A 64 1.04 6.74 7.79
C TYR A 64 1.01 8.27 7.64
N HIS A 65 0.66 8.74 6.46
CA HIS A 65 0.50 10.16 6.16
C HIS A 65 -0.85 10.41 5.51
N CYS A 66 -1.55 11.43 6.00
CA CYS A 66 -2.82 11.85 5.42
C CYS A 66 -2.57 12.79 4.25
N LYS A 67 -3.35 12.64 3.18
CA LYS A 67 -3.39 13.56 2.05
C LYS A 67 -4.78 14.17 1.95
N HIS A 68 -4.86 15.49 1.97
CA HIS A 68 -6.11 16.20 1.68
C HIS A 68 -6.40 16.17 0.19
N LYS A 69 -7.70 16.12 -0.17
CA LYS A 69 -8.11 16.42 -1.55
C LYS A 69 -7.73 17.88 -1.85
N LEU A 70 -7.18 18.09 -3.04
CA LEU A 70 -6.99 19.42 -3.62
C LEU A 70 -8.32 19.90 -4.21
#